data_AF-A0A6N6L579-F1
#
_entry.id   AF-A0A6N6L579-F1
#
_cell.length_a   1.000
_cell.length_b   1.000
_cell.length_c   1.000
_cell.angle_alpha   90.00
_cell.angle_beta   90.00
_cell.angle_gamma   90.00
#
_symmetry.space_group_name_H-M   'P 1'
#
loop_
_entity.id
_entity.type
_entity.pdbx_description
1 polymer ?
#
loop_
_entity_poly.entity_id
_entity_poly.type
_entity_poly.pdbx_seq_one_letter_code
_entity_poly.pdbx_strand_id
1 'polypeptide(L)'
;MSFAISSVAMQGAGLASSVVGSYWSAKNSRTMLKGQARLADTNARIAELGAQQELIRGQQEVARITLQAGHLKSGQRAAMAANGIDLGEGNAAEIQASTDLMKELDTNTATANAVRSAWGYRTQAVNLQNQATVQRGTAAGVKPGMAAFGSLLGGAGQVAGSWYSLNKAGAFNSPSNG
;
A
#
# COMPACT_ATOMS: atom_id res chain seq x y z
N MET A 1 -17.70 44.31 -38.07
CA MET A 1 -17.21 43.41 -37.00
C MET A 1 -18.42 42.92 -36.22
N SER A 2 -18.88 41.69 -36.46
CA SER A 2 -20.03 41.09 -35.77
C SER A 2 -19.69 39.66 -35.40
N PHE A 3 -19.11 39.44 -34.22
CA PHE A 3 -18.86 38.11 -33.65
C PHE A 3 -18.68 38.16 -32.12
N ALA A 4 -19.59 38.80 -31.37
CA ALA A 4 -19.41 38.93 -29.92
C ALA A 4 -20.64 38.63 -29.04
N ILE A 5 -21.81 38.28 -29.60
CA ILE A 5 -23.05 38.13 -28.79
C ILE A 5 -23.46 36.66 -28.58
N SER A 6 -22.78 35.69 -29.19
CA SER A 6 -23.14 34.26 -29.08
C SER A 6 -22.51 33.48 -27.91
N SER A 7 -21.64 34.06 -27.09
CA SER A 7 -20.91 33.32 -26.04
C SER A 7 -21.57 33.29 -24.66
N VAL A 8 -22.59 34.11 -24.39
CA VAL A 8 -23.24 34.19 -23.06
C VAL A 8 -24.46 33.25 -22.95
N ALA A 9 -25.21 33.06 -24.04
CA ALA A 9 -26.36 32.14 -24.05
C ALA A 9 -25.94 30.65 -23.95
N MET A 10 -24.71 30.32 -24.33
CA MET A 10 -24.17 28.95 -24.22
C MET A 10 -23.59 28.63 -22.83
N GLN A 11 -23.44 29.62 -21.94
CA GLN A 11 -22.97 29.41 -20.56
C GLN A 11 -24.12 29.13 -19.58
N GLY A 12 -25.36 29.57 -19.87
CA GLY A 12 -26.53 29.32 -19.03
C GLY A 12 -27.04 27.86 -19.08
N ALA A 13 -26.92 27.19 -20.23
CA ALA A 13 -27.34 25.80 -20.40
C ALA A 13 -26.33 24.78 -19.82
N GLY A 14 -25.07 25.17 -19.61
CA GLY A 14 -24.01 24.31 -19.05
C GLY A 14 -24.09 24.08 -17.54
N LEU A 15 -24.84 24.92 -16.82
CA LEU A 15 -24.98 24.82 -15.36
C LEU A 15 -26.05 23.80 -14.92
N ALA A 16 -27.02 23.48 -15.78
CA ALA A 16 -27.98 22.41 -15.51
C ALA A 16 -27.38 21.02 -15.78
N SER A 17 -26.51 20.90 -16.79
CA SER A 17 -25.80 19.65 -17.09
C SER A 17 -24.67 19.33 -16.08
N SER A 18 -24.10 20.33 -15.42
CA SER A 18 -23.07 20.13 -14.39
C SER A 18 -23.61 19.50 -13.10
N VAL A 19 -24.87 19.75 -12.72
CA VAL A 19 -25.50 19.14 -11.53
C VAL A 19 -25.76 17.64 -11.75
N VAL A 20 -26.32 17.25 -12.90
CA VAL A 20 -26.51 15.84 -13.25
C VAL A 20 -25.17 15.13 -13.44
N GLY A 21 -24.20 15.79 -14.10
CA GLY A 21 -22.84 15.28 -14.27
C GLY A 21 -22.11 15.07 -12.93
N SER A 22 -22.31 15.93 -11.94
CA SER A 22 -21.68 15.84 -10.61
C SER A 22 -22.11 14.58 -9.84
N TYR A 23 -23.38 14.18 -9.95
CA TYR A 23 -23.90 12.98 -9.29
C TYR A 23 -23.31 11.69 -9.89
N TRP A 24 -23.29 11.60 -11.22
CA TRP A 24 -22.68 10.47 -11.93
C TRP A 24 -21.17 10.43 -11.74
N SER A 25 -20.50 11.58 -11.77
CA SER A 25 -19.06 11.71 -11.48
C SER A 25 -18.70 11.28 -10.05
N ALA A 26 -19.51 11.67 -9.05
CA ALA A 26 -19.32 11.25 -7.66
C ALA A 26 -19.53 9.73 -7.48
N LYS A 27 -20.54 9.15 -8.13
CA LYS A 27 -20.80 7.70 -8.10
C LYS A 27 -19.68 6.91 -8.78
N ASN A 28 -19.17 7.38 -9.91
CA ASN A 28 -18.02 6.79 -10.59
C ASN A 28 -16.75 6.90 -9.75
N SER A 29 -16.46 8.07 -9.19
CA SER A 29 -15.31 8.30 -8.30
C SER A 29 -15.34 7.37 -7.09
N ARG A 30 -16.52 7.21 -6.46
CA ARG A 30 -16.72 6.28 -5.35
C ARG A 30 -16.46 4.83 -5.74
N THR A 31 -16.91 4.40 -6.91
CA THR A 31 -16.71 3.05 -7.43
C THR A 31 -15.25 2.79 -7.74
N MET A 32 -14.56 3.76 -8.34
CA MET A 32 -13.12 3.71 -8.62
C MET A 32 -12.32 3.59 -7.31
N LEU A 33 -12.59 4.43 -6.31
CA LEU A 33 -11.91 4.39 -5.01
C LEU A 33 -12.12 3.05 -4.28
N LYS A 34 -13.32 2.48 -4.35
CA LYS A 34 -13.59 1.13 -3.83
C LYS A 34 -12.83 0.04 -4.60
N GLY A 35 -12.70 0.20 -5.93
CA GLY A 35 -11.90 -0.69 -6.77
C GLY A 35 -10.42 -0.66 -6.39
N GLN A 36 -9.85 0.53 -6.25
CA GLN A 36 -8.48 0.71 -5.78
C GLN A 36 -8.27 0.09 -4.39
N ALA A 37 -9.25 0.23 -3.49
CA ALA A 37 -9.14 -0.33 -2.15
C ALA A 37 -9.09 -1.86 -2.16
N ARG A 38 -9.87 -2.51 -3.04
CA ARG A 38 -9.82 -3.97 -3.25
C ARG A 38 -8.50 -4.45 -3.85
N LEU A 39 -7.91 -3.66 -4.75
CA LEU A 39 -6.59 -3.96 -5.30
C LEU A 39 -5.53 -3.87 -4.19
N ALA A 40 -5.59 -2.83 -3.35
CA ALA A 40 -4.71 -2.69 -2.21
C ALA A 40 -4.87 -3.84 -1.20
N ASP A 41 -6.09 -4.29 -0.89
CA ASP A 41 -6.30 -5.49 -0.06
C ASP A 41 -5.70 -6.76 -0.67
N THR A 42 -5.89 -6.94 -1.98
CA THR A 42 -5.35 -8.11 -2.70
C THR A 42 -3.84 -8.11 -2.62
N ASN A 43 -3.21 -6.96 -2.86
CA ASN A 43 -1.77 -6.80 -2.75
C ASN A 43 -1.30 -7.04 -1.30
N ALA A 44 -2.06 -6.59 -0.30
CA ALA A 44 -1.74 -6.84 1.10
C ALA A 44 -1.76 -8.33 1.44
N ARG A 45 -2.75 -9.08 0.91
CA ARG A 45 -2.83 -10.54 1.06
C ARG A 45 -1.66 -11.24 0.40
N ILE A 46 -1.26 -10.80 -0.80
CA ILE A 46 -0.09 -11.35 -1.51
C ILE A 46 1.17 -11.12 -0.68
N ALA A 47 1.34 -9.92 -0.12
CA ALA A 47 2.46 -9.62 0.76
C ALA A 47 2.45 -10.51 2.02
N GLU A 48 1.29 -10.72 2.67
CA GLU A 48 1.20 -11.65 3.82
C GLU A 48 1.52 -13.11 3.43
N LEU A 49 1.11 -13.56 2.24
CA LEU A 49 1.50 -14.88 1.73
C LEU A 49 3.00 -14.98 1.51
N GLY A 50 3.63 -13.91 0.99
CA GLY A 50 5.08 -13.80 0.89
C GLY A 50 5.75 -13.91 2.26
N ALA A 51 5.23 -13.22 3.27
CA ALA A 51 5.73 -13.32 4.64
C ALA A 51 5.68 -14.75 5.20
N GLN A 52 4.55 -15.45 4.99
CA GLN A 52 4.39 -16.84 5.43
C GLN A 52 5.36 -17.78 4.70
N GLN A 53 5.56 -17.58 3.40
CA GLN A 53 6.52 -18.37 2.63
C GLN A 53 7.95 -18.18 3.13
N GLU A 54 8.36 -16.96 3.49
CA GLU A 54 9.68 -16.70 4.08
C GLU A 54 9.88 -17.40 5.43
N LEU A 55 8.85 -17.41 6.28
CA LEU A 55 8.90 -18.16 7.55
C LEU A 55 9.01 -19.67 7.31
N ILE A 56 8.25 -20.22 6.36
CA ILE A 56 8.33 -21.65 6.00
C ILE A 56 9.73 -21.98 5.44
N ARG A 57 10.28 -21.13 4.58
CA ARG A 57 11.66 -21.28 4.07
C ARG A 57 12.68 -21.27 5.21
N GLY A 58 12.53 -20.36 6.18
CA GLY A 58 13.34 -20.34 7.39
C GLY A 58 13.27 -21.64 8.18
N GLN A 59 12.06 -22.17 8.39
CA GLN A 59 11.87 -23.46 9.09
C GLN A 59 12.53 -24.62 8.35
N GLN A 60 12.42 -24.66 7.01
CA GLN A 60 13.09 -25.66 6.19
C GLN A 60 14.62 -25.56 6.30
N GLU A 61 15.16 -24.35 6.36
CA GLU A 61 16.60 -24.13 6.57
C GLU A 61 17.06 -24.61 7.94
N VAL A 62 16.31 -24.29 9.00
CA VAL A 62 16.58 -24.81 10.35
C VAL A 62 16.55 -26.34 10.38
N ALA A 63 15.61 -26.96 9.67
CA ALA A 63 15.56 -28.41 9.55
C ALA A 63 16.82 -28.97 8.86
N ARG A 64 17.28 -28.34 7.78
CA ARG A 64 18.53 -28.73 7.09
C ARG A 64 19.75 -28.61 7.99
N ILE A 65 19.92 -27.47 8.67
CA ILE A 65 21.02 -27.23 9.61
C ILE A 65 21.02 -28.28 10.71
N THR A 66 19.85 -28.56 11.27
CA THR A 66 19.70 -29.55 12.35
C THR A 66 20.05 -30.96 11.89
N LEU A 67 19.64 -31.36 10.68
CA LEU A 67 20.00 -32.65 10.09
C LEU A 67 21.51 -32.74 9.83
N GLN A 68 22.12 -31.70 9.26
CA GLN A 68 23.56 -31.66 9.01
C GLN A 68 24.37 -31.75 10.30
N ALA A 69 24.01 -31.00 11.33
CA ALA A 69 24.64 -31.08 12.65
C ALA A 69 24.49 -32.47 13.28
N GLY A 70 23.31 -33.10 13.13
CA GLY A 70 23.08 -34.48 13.56
C GLY A 70 24.01 -35.48 12.87
N HIS A 71 24.14 -35.39 11.55
CA HIS A 71 25.07 -36.22 10.77
C HIS A 71 26.52 -35.98 11.18
N LEU A 72 26.94 -34.72 11.32
CA LEU A 72 28.29 -34.37 11.74
C LEU A 72 28.61 -34.93 13.12
N LYS A 73 27.72 -34.73 14.10
CA LYS A 73 27.86 -35.26 15.46
C LYS A 73 27.89 -36.78 15.49
N SER A 74 27.08 -37.45 14.67
CA SER A 74 27.10 -38.91 14.55
C SER A 74 28.41 -39.43 13.95
N GLY A 75 28.95 -38.76 12.92
CA GLY A 75 30.24 -39.09 12.32
C GLY A 75 31.40 -38.86 13.28
N GLN A 76 31.39 -37.75 14.01
CA GLN A 76 32.36 -37.47 15.07
C GLN A 76 32.35 -38.57 16.14
N ARG A 77 31.17 -39.00 16.61
CA ARG A 77 31.03 -40.09 17.58
C ARG A 77 31.55 -41.42 17.04
N ALA A 78 31.20 -41.78 15.80
CA ALA A 78 31.67 -43.01 15.17
C ALA A 78 33.19 -43.02 15.00
N ALA A 79 33.78 -41.88 14.58
CA ALA A 79 35.23 -41.74 14.45
C ALA A 79 35.94 -41.82 15.80
N MET A 80 35.42 -41.15 16.84
CA MET A 80 36.00 -41.22 18.19
C MET A 80 35.92 -42.64 18.76
N ALA A 81 34.79 -43.33 18.59
CA ALA A 81 34.63 -44.72 18.99
C ALA A 81 35.59 -45.66 18.24
N ALA A 82 35.79 -45.46 16.94
CA ALA A 82 36.74 -46.24 16.13
C ALA A 82 38.21 -46.00 16.55
N ASN A 83 38.53 -44.82 17.07
CA ASN A 83 39.87 -44.47 17.56
C ASN A 83 40.05 -44.73 19.07
N GLY A 84 39.08 -45.32 19.75
CA GLY A 84 39.16 -45.62 21.19
C GLY A 84 39.19 -44.39 22.10
N ILE A 85 38.73 -43.23 21.61
CA ILE A 85 38.66 -41.98 22.36
C ILE A 85 37.40 -42.01 23.23
N ASP A 86 37.56 -41.77 24.54
CA ASP A 86 36.42 -41.63 25.44
C ASP A 86 35.58 -40.40 25.03
N LEU A 87 34.31 -40.63 24.74
CA LEU A 87 33.36 -39.61 24.30
C LEU A 87 33.02 -38.60 25.40
N GLY A 88 33.37 -38.90 26.66
CA GLY A 88 33.05 -38.12 27.84
C GLY A 88 34.08 -37.10 28.30
N GLU A 89 35.34 -37.15 27.83
CA GLU A 89 36.44 -36.36 28.43
C GLU A 89 37.15 -35.40 27.48
N GLY A 90 37.45 -34.20 28.01
CA GLY A 90 38.31 -33.17 27.41
C GLY A 90 37.88 -32.72 26.01
N ASN A 91 38.56 -33.25 24.99
CA ASN A 91 38.51 -32.76 23.61
C ASN A 91 37.29 -33.30 22.82
N ALA A 92 36.83 -34.52 23.15
CA ALA A 92 35.69 -35.17 22.48
C ALA A 92 34.34 -34.51 22.79
N ALA A 93 34.18 -34.07 24.04
CA ALA A 93 33.01 -33.33 24.51
C ALA A 93 32.99 -31.91 23.95
N GLU A 94 34.15 -31.25 23.88
CA GLU A 94 34.28 -29.88 23.35
C GLU A 94 34.01 -29.80 21.84
N ILE A 95 34.44 -30.80 21.05
CA ILE A 95 34.11 -30.89 19.62
C ILE A 95 32.59 -31.06 19.40
N GLN A 96 31.92 -31.86 20.23
CA GLN A 96 30.47 -32.00 20.16
C GLN A 96 29.75 -30.72 20.61
N ALA A 97 30.23 -30.06 21.66
CA ALA A 97 29.67 -28.81 22.16
C ALA A 97 29.83 -27.67 21.15
N SER A 98 31.00 -27.55 20.50
CA SER A 98 31.22 -26.58 19.43
C SER A 98 30.31 -26.84 18.21
N THR A 99 30.07 -28.10 17.87
CA THR A 99 29.11 -28.47 16.81
C THR A 99 27.68 -28.05 17.17
N ASP A 100 27.28 -28.24 18.43
CA ASP A 100 25.97 -27.79 18.93
C ASP A 100 25.86 -26.26 18.92
N LEU A 101 26.93 -25.54 19.30
CA LEU A 101 27.00 -24.08 19.26
C LEU A 101 26.89 -23.54 17.82
N MET A 102 27.61 -24.15 16.87
CA MET A 102 27.51 -23.79 15.45
C MET A 102 26.09 -24.01 14.93
N LYS A 103 25.48 -25.16 15.24
CA LYS A 103 24.08 -25.45 14.88
C LYS A 103 23.14 -24.36 15.42
N GLU A 104 23.31 -23.94 16.66
CA GLU A 104 22.48 -22.92 17.29
C GLU A 104 22.68 -21.54 16.64
N LEU A 105 23.92 -21.14 16.38
CA LEU A 105 24.24 -19.90 15.67
C LEU A 105 23.62 -19.87 14.27
N ASP A 106 23.77 -20.95 13.51
CA ASP A 106 23.22 -21.07 12.16
C ASP A 106 21.69 -21.06 12.17
N THR A 107 21.09 -21.81 13.11
CA THR A 107 19.63 -21.84 13.31
C THR A 107 19.07 -20.47 13.67
N ASN A 108 19.72 -19.76 14.59
CA ASN A 108 19.34 -18.42 15.00
C ASN A 108 19.49 -17.44 13.85
N THR A 109 20.55 -17.56 13.06
CA THR A 109 20.78 -16.73 11.87
C THR A 109 19.72 -16.96 10.81
N ALA A 110 19.42 -18.23 10.48
CA ALA A 110 18.37 -18.59 9.53
C ALA A 110 17.00 -18.08 9.97
N THR A 111 16.66 -18.27 11.25
CA THR A 111 15.40 -17.80 11.84
C THR A 111 15.31 -16.28 11.82
N ALA A 112 16.37 -15.57 12.23
CA ALA A 112 16.40 -14.13 12.25
C ALA A 112 16.27 -13.54 10.83
N ASN A 113 16.92 -14.15 9.83
CA ASN A 113 16.79 -13.74 8.43
C ASN A 113 15.35 -13.93 7.94
N ALA A 114 14.74 -15.09 8.18
CA ALA A 114 13.37 -15.39 7.79
C ALA A 114 12.36 -14.42 8.46
N VAL A 115 12.51 -14.16 9.75
CA VAL A 115 11.66 -13.21 10.49
C VAL A 115 11.83 -11.79 9.96
N ARG A 116 13.05 -11.34 9.68
CA ARG A 116 13.28 -10.00 9.09
C ARG A 116 12.64 -9.87 7.72
N SER A 117 12.80 -10.86 6.84
CA SER A 117 12.16 -10.89 5.52
C SER A 117 10.63 -10.88 5.65
N ALA A 118 10.08 -11.73 6.51
CA ALA A 118 8.64 -11.79 6.75
C ALA A 118 8.08 -10.48 7.33
N TRP A 119 8.82 -9.83 8.23
CA TRP A 119 8.44 -8.54 8.79
C TRP A 119 8.41 -7.43 7.71
N GLY A 120 9.34 -7.43 6.76
CA GLY A 120 9.32 -6.52 5.62
C GLY A 120 8.04 -6.66 4.78
N TYR A 121 7.68 -7.91 4.45
CA TYR A 121 6.44 -8.21 3.74
C TYR A 121 5.18 -7.82 4.53
N ARG A 122 5.14 -8.12 5.84
CA ARG A 122 4.03 -7.72 6.71
C ARG A 122 3.88 -6.20 6.82
N THR A 123 4.99 -5.48 6.89
CA THR A 123 5.00 -4.02 6.89
C THR A 123 4.43 -3.48 5.58
N GLN A 124 4.80 -4.07 4.45
CA GLN A 124 4.20 -3.73 3.15
C GLN A 124 2.69 -4.02 3.14
N ALA A 125 2.26 -5.17 3.68
CA ALA A 125 0.84 -5.52 3.80
C ALA A 125 0.06 -4.49 4.63
N VAL A 126 0.58 -4.07 5.77
CA VAL A 126 -0.04 -3.05 6.63
C VAL A 126 -0.15 -1.71 5.89
N ASN A 127 0.89 -1.29 5.17
CA ASN A 127 0.84 -0.06 4.38
C ASN A 127 -0.24 -0.10 3.28
N LEU A 128 -0.41 -1.26 2.64
CA LEU A 128 -1.45 -1.47 1.63
C LEU A 128 -2.85 -1.49 2.25
N GLN A 129 -3.03 -2.13 3.42
CA GLN A 129 -4.29 -2.09 4.17
C GLN A 129 -4.66 -0.68 4.62
N ASN A 130 -3.66 0.12 5.02
CA ASN A 130 -3.86 1.54 5.36
C ASN A 130 -4.31 2.33 4.14
N GLN A 131 -3.68 2.13 2.97
CA GLN A 131 -4.14 2.75 1.72
C GLN A 131 -5.58 2.35 1.37
N ALA A 132 -5.94 1.08 1.50
CA ALA A 132 -7.29 0.60 1.26
C ALA A 132 -8.30 1.27 2.21
N THR A 133 -7.94 1.42 3.49
CA THR A 133 -8.76 2.07 4.51
C THR A 133 -8.97 3.55 4.20
N VAL A 134 -7.90 4.27 3.84
CA VAL A 134 -7.99 5.68 3.41
C VAL A 134 -8.88 5.81 2.18
N GLN A 135 -8.70 4.99 1.14
CA GLN A 135 -9.51 5.04 -0.09
C GLN A 135 -10.99 4.75 0.18
N ARG A 136 -11.31 3.81 1.07
CA ARG A 136 -12.69 3.58 1.53
C ARG A 136 -13.23 4.76 2.34
N GLY A 137 -12.41 5.36 3.20
CA GLY A 137 -12.74 6.56 3.96
C GLY A 137 -13.10 7.72 3.04
N THR A 138 -12.27 7.99 2.04
CA THR A 138 -12.53 8.98 0.99
C THR A 138 -13.81 8.65 0.23
N ALA A 139 -14.01 7.39 -0.16
CA ALA A 139 -15.23 6.94 -0.84
C ALA A 139 -16.50 7.07 0.03
N ALA A 140 -16.37 7.05 1.36
CA ALA A 140 -17.47 7.29 2.29
C ALA A 140 -17.72 8.80 2.51
N GLY A 141 -16.67 9.62 2.46
CA GLY A 141 -16.71 11.08 2.55
C GLY A 141 -17.27 11.77 1.31
N VAL A 142 -17.17 11.15 0.13
CA VAL A 142 -17.84 11.62 -1.11
C VAL A 142 -19.36 11.45 -0.96
N LYS A 143 -20.02 12.43 -0.35
CA LYS A 143 -21.48 12.54 -0.30
C LYS A 143 -21.97 13.29 -1.55
N PRO A 144 -22.85 12.68 -2.38
CA PRO A 144 -23.36 13.31 -3.60
C PRO A 144 -24.03 14.68 -3.34
N GLY A 145 -24.71 14.83 -2.20
CA GLY A 145 -25.34 16.09 -1.81
C GLY A 145 -24.36 17.21 -1.45
N MET A 146 -23.21 16.89 -0.84
CA MET A 146 -22.14 17.87 -0.53
C MET A 146 -21.30 18.21 -1.75
N ALA A 147 -21.02 17.23 -2.62
CA ALA A 147 -20.35 17.49 -3.89
C ALA A 147 -21.22 18.39 -4.79
N ALA A 148 -22.53 18.12 -4.87
CA ALA A 148 -23.48 18.98 -5.58
C ALA A 148 -23.55 20.39 -4.95
N PHE A 149 -23.57 20.49 -3.62
CA PHE A 149 -23.56 21.79 -2.92
C PHE A 149 -22.24 22.57 -3.13
N GLY A 150 -21.08 21.90 -3.08
CA GLY A 150 -19.78 22.51 -3.36
C GLY A 150 -19.61 22.91 -4.83
N SER A 151 -20.13 22.12 -5.77
CA SER A 151 -20.19 22.51 -7.19
C SER A 151 -21.12 23.69 -7.44
N LEU A 152 -22.26 23.76 -6.72
CA LEU A 152 -23.15 24.93 -6.74
C LEU A 152 -22.47 26.17 -6.16
N LEU A 153 -21.74 26.05 -5.05
CA LEU A 153 -21.01 27.17 -4.43
C LEU A 153 -19.83 27.63 -5.29
N GLY A 154 -19.07 26.70 -5.88
CA GLY A 154 -17.97 26.99 -6.80
C GLY A 154 -18.45 27.58 -8.12
N GLY A 155 -19.58 27.09 -8.65
CA GLY A 155 -20.25 27.67 -9.82
C GLY A 155 -20.78 29.07 -9.53
N ALA A 156 -21.38 29.30 -8.35
CA ALA A 156 -21.81 30.63 -7.92
C ALA A 156 -20.63 31.60 -7.73
N GLY A 157 -19.49 31.13 -7.21
CA GLY A 157 -18.26 31.93 -7.08
C GLY A 157 -17.63 32.31 -8.43
N GLN A 158 -17.65 31.41 -9.41
CA GLN A 158 -17.16 31.69 -10.77
C GLN A 158 -18.08 32.65 -11.54
N VAL A 159 -19.41 32.55 -11.37
CA VAL A 159 -20.37 33.49 -11.98
C VAL A 159 -20.32 34.85 -11.30
N ALA A 160 -20.16 34.92 -9.98
CA ALA A 160 -19.97 36.19 -9.26
C ALA A 160 -18.64 36.86 -9.63
N GLY A 161 -17.56 36.08 -9.77
CA GLY A 161 -16.26 36.56 -10.21
C GLY A 161 -16.26 37.06 -11.66
N SER A 162 -17.00 36.41 -12.56
CA SER A 162 -17.15 36.85 -13.95
C SER A 162 -18.03 38.09 -14.06
N TRP A 163 -19.12 38.20 -13.30
CA TRP A 163 -19.94 39.41 -13.23
C TRP A 163 -19.15 40.60 -12.68
N TYR A 164 -18.37 40.38 -11.63
CA TYR A 164 -17.54 41.43 -11.03
C TYR A 164 -16.39 41.85 -11.96
N SER A 165 -15.73 40.91 -12.64
CA SER A 165 -14.69 41.24 -13.61
C SER A 165 -15.24 41.88 -14.88
N LEU A 166 -16.43 41.50 -15.34
CA LEU A 166 -17.13 42.13 -16.49
C LEU A 166 -17.64 43.54 -16.16
N ASN A 167 -18.15 43.75 -14.95
CA ASN A 167 -18.54 45.09 -14.49
C ASN A 167 -17.31 46.00 -14.29
N LYS A 168 -16.20 45.45 -13.81
CA LYS A 168 -14.93 46.17 -13.65
C LYS A 168 -14.19 46.38 -14.98
N ALA A 169 -14.43 45.54 -15.98
CA ALA A 169 -13.93 45.70 -17.35
C ALA A 169 -14.80 46.62 -18.23
N GLY A 170 -15.82 47.28 -17.66
CA GLY A 170 -16.54 48.38 -18.32
C GLY A 170 -17.58 47.94 -19.37
N ALA A 171 -18.01 46.68 -19.39
CA ALA A 171 -18.95 46.17 -20.39
C ALA A 171 -20.37 46.79 -20.33
N PHE A 172 -20.70 47.55 -19.28
CA PHE A 172 -21.96 48.30 -19.16
C PHE A 172 -21.82 49.81 -19.38
N ASN A 173 -20.62 50.31 -19.70
CA ASN A 173 -20.44 51.71 -20.10
C ASN A 173 -20.16 51.78 -21.60
N SER A 174 -21.16 51.45 -22.42
CA SER A 174 -21.20 52.02 -23.77
C SER A 174 -21.52 53.51 -23.61
N PRO A 175 -20.65 54.44 -24.02
CA PRO A 175 -21.03 55.83 -24.13
C PRO A 175 -22.15 55.93 -25.17
N SER A 176 -23.25 56.58 -24.79
CA SER A 176 -24.27 57.03 -25.73
C SER A 176 -23.61 58.00 -26.71
N ASN A 177 -23.44 57.60 -27.97
CA ASN A 177 -23.07 58.52 -29.04
C ASN A 177 -24.27 59.45 -29.30
N GLY A 178 -24.11 60.72 -28.91
CA GLY A 178 -24.78 61.86 -29.55
C GLY A 178 -23.84 62.47 -30.57
#